data_AF-A0A258BLN6-F1
#
_entry.id   AF-A0A258BLN6-F1
#
_cell.length_a   1.000
_cell.length_b   1.000
_cell.length_c   1.000
_cell.angle_alpha   90.00
_cell.angle_beta   90.00
_cell.angle_gamma   90.00
#
_symmetry.space_group_name_H-M   'P 1'
#
loop_
_entity.id
_entity.type
_entity.pdbx_description
1 polymer ?
#
loop_
_entity_poly.entity_id
_entity_poly.type
_entity_poly.pdbx_seq_one_letter_code
_entity_poly.pdbx_strand_id
1 'polypeptide(L)' 'MILDTSALVAILYGEPEAEVFTRLIHAAPTCRMSVASHLELMMVV' A
#
# COMPACT_ATOMS: atom_id res chain seq x y z
N MET A 1 9.47 5.97 -0.73
CA MET A 1 8.67 5.06 -1.57
C MET A 1 7.35 5.73 -1.91
N ILE A 2 6.86 5.55 -3.13
CA ILE A 2 5.49 5.94 -3.51
C ILE A 2 4.64 4.69 -3.41
N LEU A 3 3.54 4.78 -2.66
CA LEU A 3 2.60 3.68 -2.48
C LEU A 3 1.51 3.77 -3.56
N ASP A 4 1.28 2.64 -4.21
CA ASP A 4 0.11 2.45 -5.05
C ASP A 4 -1.02 1.79 -4.25
N THR A 5 -2.26 1.95 -4.71
CA THR A 5 -3.45 1.39 -4.07
C THR A 5 -3.37 -0.13 -4.00
N SER A 6 -2.93 -0.78 -5.09
CA SER A 6 -2.86 -2.23 -5.19
C SER A 6 -1.99 -2.88 -4.09
N ALA A 7 -0.84 -2.29 -3.77
CA ALA A 7 0.04 -2.79 -2.72
C ALA A 7 -0.59 -2.73 -1.32
N LEU A 8 -1.41 -1.71 -1.05
CA LEU A 8 -2.13 -1.59 0.23
C LEU A 8 -3.33 -2.54 0.30
N VAL A 9 -4.07 -2.70 -0.81
CA VAL A 9 -5.14 -3.69 -0.93
C VAL A 9 -4.60 -5.11 -0.70
N ALA A 10 -3.46 -5.45 -1.31
CA ALA A 10 -2.80 -6.74 -1.13
C ALA A 10 -2.46 -7.02 0.36
N ILE A 11 -2.00 -6.00 1.09
CA ILE A 11 -1.76 -6.13 2.54
C ILE A 11 -3.07 -6.32 3.31
N LEU A 12 -4.09 -5.49 3.04
CA LEU A 12 -5.34 -5.49 3.80
C LEU A 12 -6.16 -6.78 3.62
N TYR A 13 -6.09 -7.39 2.44
CA TYR A 13 -6.79 -8.64 2.14
C TYR A 13 -5.91 -9.89 2.30
N GLY A 14 -4.65 -9.74 2.75
CA GLY A 14 -3.78 -10.87 3.06
C GLY A 14 -3.32 -11.66 1.82
N GLU A 15 -3.05 -10.97 0.72
CA GLU A 15 -2.48 -11.57 -0.49
C GLU A 15 -1.06 -12.12 -0.24
N PRO A 16 -0.55 -13.04 -1.09
CA PRO A 16 0.74 -13.70 -0.88
C PRO A 16 1.92 -12.74 -0.66
N GLU A 17 1.88 -11.56 -1.28
CA GLU A 17 2.91 -10.54 -1.24
C GLU A 17 2.83 -9.62 -0.01
N ALA A 18 1.78 -9.73 0.82
CA ALA A 18 1.49 -8.81 1.92
C ALA A 18 2.68 -8.63 2.89
N GLU A 19 3.36 -9.72 3.24
CA GLU A 19 4.50 -9.68 4.15
C GLU A 19 5.71 -8.94 3.52
N VAL A 20 5.93 -9.17 2.22
CA VAL A 20 7.01 -8.51 1.48
C VAL A 20 6.75 -7.00 1.40
N PHE A 21 5.53 -6.59 1.02
CA PHE A 21 5.18 -5.18 0.94
C PHE A 21 5.25 -4.49 2.31
N THR A 22 4.76 -5.13 3.36
CA THR A 22 4.84 -4.61 4.73
C THR A 22 6.29 -4.36 5.15
N ARG A 23 7.20 -5.30 4.89
CA ARG A 23 8.64 -5.13 5.17
C ARG A 23 9.24 -3.97 4.38
N LEU A 24 8.92 -3.84 3.09
CA LEU A 24 9.43 -2.75 2.26
C LEU A 24 8.91 -1.38 2.73
N ILE A 25 7.66 -1.30 3.18
CA ILE A 25 7.06 -0.07 3.74
C ILE A 25 7.78 0.34 5.01
N HIS A 26 8.01 -0.60 5.94
CA HIS A 26 8.71 -0.31 7.20
C HIS A 26 10.19 0.04 7.03
N ALA A 27 10.85 -0.50 6.02
CA ALA A 27 12.25 -0.18 5.72
C ALA A 27 12.43 1.17 5.02
N ALA A 28 11.36 1.74 4.45
CA ALA A 28 11.45 3.00 3.71
C ALA A 28 11.53 4.20 4.67
N PRO A 29 12.51 5.10 4.51
CA PRO A 29 12.63 6.28 5.38
C PRO A 29 11.46 7.25 5.27
N THR A 30 10.73 7.22 4.15
CA THR A 30 9.50 8.00 3.93
C THR A 30 8.62 7.29 2.91
N CYS A 31 7.33 7.24 3.20
CA CYS A 31 6.29 6.82 2.25
C CYS A 31 5.43 8.02 1.86
N ARG A 32 5.03 8.10 0.60
CA ARG A 32 4.07 9.08 0.08
C ARG A 32 3.04 8.36 -0.79
N MET A 33 1.86 8.92 -0.90
CA MET A 33 0.78 8.39 -1.73
C MET A 33 0.12 9.55 -2.47
N SER A 34 -0.32 9.31 -3.71
CA SER A 34 -1.16 10.26 -4.43
C SER A 34 -2.50 10.42 -3.71
N VAL A 35 -3.06 11.64 -3.71
CA VAL A 35 -4.41 11.88 -3.18
C VAL A 35 -5.45 11.07 -3.97
N ALA A 36 -5.23 10.89 -5.28
CA ALA A 36 -6.11 10.07 -6.12
C ALA A 36 -6.06 8.58 -5.72
N SER A 37 -4.87 8.03 -5.48
CA SER A 37 -4.71 6.65 -5.00
C SER A 37 -5.27 6.48 -3.59
N HIS A 38 -5.14 7.49 -2.71
CA HIS A 38 -5.76 7.46 -1.41
C HIS A 38 -7.30 7.42 -1.51
N LEU A 39 -7.88 8.22 -2.40
CA LEU A 39 -9.32 8.19 -2.69
C LEU A 39 -9.74 6.82 -3.26
N GLU A 40 -8.98 6.28 -4.20
CA GLU A 40 -9.22 4.94 -4.75
C GLU A 40 -9.25 3.88 -3.64
N LEU A 41 -8.26 3.88 -2.75
CA LEU A 41 -8.20 2.97 -1.60
C LEU A 41 -9.46 3.06 -0.73
N MET A 42 -9.95 4.27 -0.44
CA MET A 42 -11.17 4.49 0.35
C MET A 42 -12.46 4.09 -0.38
N MET A 43 -12.42 3.91 -1.71
CA MET A 43 -13.58 3.45 -2.50
C MET A 43 -13.62 1.93 -2.64
N VAL A 44 -12.46 1.27 -2.66
CA VAL A 44 -12.35 -0.18 -2.93
C VAL A 44 -12.19 -1.05 -1.67
N VAL A 45 -11.96 -0.43 -0.51
CA VAL A 45 -11.86 -1.08 0.82
C VAL A 45 -12.95 -0.53 1.73
#